data_AF-A0A2S8Z7J7-F1
#
_entry.id   AF-A0A2S8Z7J7-F1
#
_cell.length_a   1.000
_cell.length_b   1.000
_cell.length_c   1.000
_cell.angle_alpha   90.00
_cell.angle_beta   90.00
_cell.angle_gamma   90.00
#
_symmetry.space_group_name_H-M   'P 1'
#
loop_
_entity.id
_entity.type
_entity.pdbx_description
1 polymer ?
#
loop_
_entity_poly.entity_id
_entity_poly.type
_entity_poly.pdbx_seq_one_letter_code
_entity_poly.pdbx_strand_id
1 'polypeptide(L)' 'MSAADDIKNAAEKAAGKVKEGVGKATDNERLEAEGKADQVKASAKQAGENVKDAAQKTGDSVRDAFEK' A
#
# COMPACT_ATOMS: atom_id res chain seq x y z
N MET A 1 -29.06 19.31 23.71
CA MET A 1 -28.14 19.27 22.56
C MET A 1 -28.43 20.53 21.76
N SER A 2 -27.45 21.43 21.64
CA SER A 2 -27.67 22.84 21.25
C SER A 2 -27.55 23.03 19.74
N ALA A 3 -28.25 24.03 19.17
CA ALA A 3 -28.15 24.40 17.75
C ALA A 3 -26.70 24.71 17.28
N ALA A 4 -25.81 25.04 18.21
CA ALA A 4 -24.39 25.18 17.96
C ALA A 4 -23.70 23.85 17.57
N ASP A 5 -24.13 22.72 18.13
CA ASP A 5 -23.66 21.39 17.73
C ASP A 5 -24.12 21.06 16.31
N ASP A 6 -25.38 21.36 15.96
CA ASP A 6 -25.91 21.08 14.62
C ASP A 6 -25.20 21.89 13.53
N ILE A 7 -24.94 23.18 13.78
CA ILE A 7 -24.21 24.06 12.85
C ILE A 7 -22.76 23.61 12.71
N LYS A 8 -22.10 23.26 13.82
CA LYS A 8 -20.72 22.79 13.81
C LYS A 8 -20.58 21.47 13.04
N ASN A 9 -21.51 20.54 13.24
CA ASN A 9 -21.56 19.28 12.54
C ASN A 9 -21.83 19.45 11.03
N ALA A 10 -22.67 20.42 10.65
CA ALA A 10 -22.91 20.77 9.25
C ALA A 10 -21.68 21.42 8.58
N ALA A 11 -20.99 22.32 9.29
CA ALA A 11 -19.77 22.96 8.81
C ALA A 11 -18.62 21.95 8.64
N GLU A 12 -18.46 21.02 9.57
CA GLU A 12 -17.48 19.94 9.47
C GLU A 12 -17.77 19.01 8.28
N LYS A 13 -19.05 18.67 8.03
CA LYS A 13 -19.45 17.90 6.84
C LYS A 13 -19.17 18.65 5.54
N ALA A 14 -19.41 19.96 5.50
CA ALA A 14 -19.14 20.77 4.32
C ALA A 14 -17.63 20.89 4.04
N ALA A 15 -16.83 21.15 5.08
CA ALA A 15 -15.37 21.19 4.98
C ALA A 15 -14.78 19.84 4.56
N GLY A 16 -15.33 18.73 5.07
CA GLY A 16 -14.96 17.37 4.69
C GLY A 16 -15.17 17.10 3.20
N LYS A 17 -16.35 17.45 2.66
CA LYS A 17 -16.66 17.30 1.23
C LYS A 17 -15.77 18.16 0.33
N VAL A 18 -15.42 19.37 0.78
CA VAL A 18 -14.47 20.24 0.05
C VAL A 18 -13.07 19.62 0.06
N LYS A 19 -12.60 19.07 1.18
CA LYS A 19 -11.32 18.35 1.27
C LYS A 19 -11.30 17.09 0.41
N GLU A 20 -12.38 16.32 0.37
CA GLU A 20 -12.49 15.14 -0.51
C GLU A 20 -12.53 15.54 -1.98
N GLY A 21 -13.27 16.61 -2.32
CA GLY A 21 -13.37 17.13 -3.67
C GLY A 21 -12.02 17.67 -4.17
N VAL A 22 -11.31 18.43 -3.34
CA VAL A 22 -9.95 18.92 -3.63
C VAL A 22 -8.95 17.77 -3.63
N GLY A 23 -9.05 16.80 -2.72
CA GLY A 23 -8.16 15.63 -2.69
C GLY A 23 -8.30 14.74 -3.93
N LYS A 24 -9.52 14.61 -4.46
CA LYS A 24 -9.79 13.94 -5.74
C LYS A 24 -9.39 14.80 -6.95
N ALA A 25 -9.66 16.11 -6.92
CA ALA A 25 -9.38 17.01 -8.04
C ALA A 25 -7.91 17.45 -8.15
N THR A 26 -7.17 17.43 -7.04
CA THR A 26 -5.71 17.62 -7.01
C THR A 26 -4.97 16.38 -7.45
N ASP A 27 -5.68 15.27 -7.79
CA ASP A 27 -5.17 14.05 -8.45
C ASP A 27 -3.69 13.91 -8.11
N ASN A 28 -3.39 13.52 -6.86
CA ASN A 28 -2.01 13.44 -6.39
C ASN A 28 -1.32 12.35 -7.21
N GLU A 29 -0.91 12.69 -8.43
CA GLU A 29 -0.12 11.85 -9.33
C GLU A 29 1.14 11.40 -8.61
N ARG A 30 1.60 12.17 -7.62
CA ARG A 30 2.64 11.77 -6.66
C ARG A 30 2.23 10.60 -5.76
N LEU A 31 1.07 10.64 -5.09
CA LEU A 31 0.62 9.52 -4.23
C LEU A 31 0.18 8.29 -5.03
N GLU A 32 -0.44 8.47 -6.22
CA GLU A 32 -0.75 7.34 -7.09
C GLU A 32 0.51 6.73 -7.73
N ALA A 33 1.51 7.54 -8.12
CA ALA A 33 2.77 7.03 -8.63
C ALA A 33 3.60 6.36 -7.52
N GLU A 34 3.65 6.94 -6.31
CA GLU A 34 4.30 6.31 -5.16
C GLU A 34 3.60 4.99 -4.80
N GLY A 35 2.26 4.98 -4.74
CA GLY A 35 1.49 3.77 -4.47
C GLY A 35 1.68 2.67 -5.51
N LYS A 36 1.69 3.02 -6.81
CA LYS A 36 1.98 2.06 -7.89
C LYS A 36 3.44 1.57 -7.85
N ALA A 37 4.40 2.46 -7.55
CA ALA A 37 5.79 2.07 -7.41
C ALA A 37 5.99 1.11 -6.22
N ASP A 38 5.36 1.38 -5.08
CA ASP A 38 5.41 0.49 -3.91
C ASP A 38 4.74 -0.85 -4.18
N GLN A 39 3.59 -0.88 -4.86
CA GLN A 39 2.96 -2.14 -5.25
C GLN A 39 3.82 -2.97 -6.19
N VAL A 40 4.43 -2.34 -7.20
CA VAL A 40 5.35 -3.03 -8.12
C VAL A 40 6.57 -3.56 -7.38
N LYS A 41 7.13 -2.77 -6.46
CA LYS A 41 8.28 -3.17 -5.65
C LYS A 41 7.94 -4.33 -4.72
N ALA A 42 6.77 -4.30 -4.09
CA ALA A 42 6.28 -5.39 -3.23
C ALA A 42 6.06 -6.68 -4.03
N SER A 43 5.39 -6.62 -5.19
CA SER A 43 5.19 -7.78 -6.05
C SER A 43 6.51 -8.37 -6.57
N ALA A 44 7.45 -7.53 -6.99
CA ALA A 44 8.77 -7.98 -7.43
C ALA A 44 9.56 -8.64 -6.30
N LYS A 45 9.50 -8.06 -5.08
CA LYS A 45 10.18 -8.61 -3.91
C LYS A 45 9.60 -9.96 -3.50
N GLN A 46 8.26 -10.08 -3.45
CA GLN A 46 7.58 -11.32 -3.10
C GLN A 46 7.84 -12.43 -4.14
N ALA A 47 7.87 -12.09 -5.43
CA ALA A 47 8.24 -13.03 -6.49
C ALA A 47 9.71 -13.48 -6.37
N GLY A 48 10.62 -12.55 -6.09
CA GLY A 48 12.04 -12.85 -5.87
C GLY A 48 12.29 -13.71 -4.63
N GLU A 49 11.59 -13.45 -3.53
CA GLU A 49 11.68 -14.25 -2.31
C GLU A 49 11.17 -15.67 -2.51
N ASN A 50 10.05 -15.87 -3.23
CA ASN A 50 9.55 -17.21 -3.56
C ASN A 50 10.53 -18.01 -4.42
N VAL A 51 11.13 -17.38 -5.44
CA VAL A 51 12.14 -18.03 -6.30
C VAL A 51 13.40 -18.35 -5.50
N LYS A 52 13.83 -17.44 -4.62
CA LYS A 52 15.01 -17.64 -3.77
C LYS A 52 14.79 -18.76 -2.75
N ASP A 53 13.63 -18.85 -2.11
CA ASP A 53 13.30 -19.90 -1.15
C ASP A 53 13.28 -21.28 -1.83
N ALA A 54 12.68 -21.39 -3.02
CA ALA A 54 12.67 -22.61 -3.81
C ALA A 54 14.07 -23.02 -4.28
N ALA A 55 14.88 -22.05 -4.73
CA ALA A 55 16.26 -22.29 -5.13
C ALA A 55 17.15 -22.68 -3.96
N GLN A 56 16.99 -22.04 -2.79
CA GLN A 56 17.71 -22.41 -1.57
C GLN A 56 17.34 -23.82 -1.12
N LYS A 57 16.04 -24.17 -1.02
CA LYS A 57 15.62 -25.54 -0.64
C LYS A 57 16.17 -26.61 -1.58
N THR A 58 16.14 -26.33 -2.88
CA THR A 58 16.68 -27.25 -3.89
C THR A 58 18.19 -27.37 -3.75
N GLY A 59 18.90 -26.26 -3.59
CA GLY A 59 20.34 -26.24 -3.38
C GLY A 59 20.78 -26.94 -2.09
N ASP A 60 20.06 -26.73 -1.00
CA ASP A 60 20.29 -27.37 0.30
C ASP A 60 20.11 -28.89 0.20
N SER A 61 19.04 -29.34 -0.46
CA SER A 61 18.78 -30.77 -0.67
C SER A 61 19.85 -31.45 -1.52
N VAL A 62 20.33 -30.76 -2.55
CA VAL A 62 21.42 -31.25 -3.41
C VAL A 62 22.75 -31.27 -2.66
N ARG A 63 23.01 -30.25 -1.83
CA ARG A 63 24.22 -30.18 -1.00
C ARG A 63 24.24 -31.26 0.06
N ASP A 64 23.14 -31.46 0.77
CA ASP A 64 23.00 -32.49 1.82
C ASP A 64 23.18 -33.91 1.26
N ALA A 65 22.70 -34.16 0.03
CA ALA A 65 22.90 -35.41 -0.68
C ALA A 65 24.36 -35.65 -1.16
N PHE A 66 25.17 -34.58 -1.29
CA PHE A 66 26.57 -34.65 -1.70
C PHE A 66 27.57 -34.63 -0.53
N GLU A 67 27.17 -34.07 0.62
CA GLU A 67 28.00 -33.97 1.82
C GLU A 67 27.91 -35.22 2.73
N LYS A 68 27.02 -36.17 2.40
CA LYS A 68 26.83 -37.47 3.08
C LYS A 68 27.59 -38.60 2.42
#